data_AF-A0A975U4R1-F1
#
_entry.id   AF-A0A975U4R1-F1
#
_cell.length_a   1.000
_cell.length_b   1.000
_cell.length_c   1.000
_cell.angle_alpha   90.00
_cell.angle_beta   90.00
_cell.angle_gamma   90.00
#
_symmetry.space_group_name_H-M   'P 1'
#
loop_
_entity.id
_entity.type
_entity.pdbx_description
1 polymer ?
#
loop_
_entity_poly.entity_id
_entity_poly.type
_entity_poly.pdbx_seq_one_letter_code
_entity_poly.pdbx_strand_id
1 'polypeptide(L)'
;MASPEEKPELDPAVPALLRQIARNPGLSADGVPLCDAPWQIGSEDELSQLIGLLEAPARRLPVFVASGDERADDPDRPLIDVEMLARTTIGLAHVFVVPARFTYGLSDAFGKLRSCYHGAVRAYLPGFDSAADPYDHPLRLGDLVQRDPAAIVAELRRFAAKESLRRLHLGRHVLAFASLRSASIKLEQEAKASTRTSEAEQLESARRQIEALRAEVEEKQAEAEQHFKLAQEEEERAKVAETQLHHARERIRQLEAQLARRGQKPDEDVQPPAAWSELADWCDRTLIGRLVLAPAARRGIKKAEFEAVSLAARCLLWRANECRNRRLNGGGSLANVPIARGIENAPCGEDTFKFEFQGRRLEADRHIKNRGNTRDPLRCLRIDYAWDELTHQIVVADMPGHRRTGAS
;
A
#
# COMPACT_ATOMS: atom_id res chain seq x y z
N MET A 1 -20.82 -0.01 31.38
CA MET A 1 -19.90 0.76 32.26
C MET A 1 -18.48 0.34 31.94
N ALA A 2 -17.63 1.25 31.48
CA ALA A 2 -16.22 0.96 31.22
C ALA A 2 -15.45 0.92 32.55
N SER A 3 -14.63 -0.12 32.75
CA SER A 3 -13.76 -0.26 33.93
C SER A 3 -12.83 0.96 34.08
N PRO A 4 -12.63 1.50 35.30
CA PRO A 4 -11.74 2.63 35.57
C PRO A 4 -10.25 2.23 35.65
N GLU A 5 -9.89 0.99 35.30
CA GLU A 5 -8.49 0.58 35.25
C GLU A 5 -7.76 1.34 34.13
N GLU A 6 -6.65 2.01 34.49
CA GLU A 6 -5.65 2.44 33.51
C GLU A 6 -5.34 1.24 32.62
N LYS A 7 -5.70 1.33 31.33
CA LYS A 7 -5.42 0.26 30.38
C LYS A 7 -3.91 0.01 30.43
N PRO A 8 -3.45 -1.17 30.87
CA PRO A 8 -2.02 -1.42 30.93
C PRO A 8 -1.46 -1.30 29.51
N GLU A 9 -0.35 -0.58 29.36
CA GLU A 9 0.40 -0.56 28.10
C GLU A 9 1.04 -1.93 27.89
N LEU A 10 0.27 -2.85 27.33
CA LEU A 10 0.73 -4.18 26.97
C LEU A 10 1.18 -4.16 25.53
N ASP A 11 2.44 -4.52 25.30
CA ASP A 11 2.89 -4.82 23.95
C ASP A 11 2.31 -6.16 23.51
N PRO A 12 1.55 -6.21 22.40
CA PRO A 12 0.93 -7.44 21.95
C PRO A 12 2.01 -8.46 21.58
N ALA A 13 1.75 -9.71 21.92
CA ALA A 13 2.56 -10.85 21.53
C ALA A 13 1.62 -12.01 21.21
N VAL A 14 1.97 -12.76 20.17
CA VAL A 14 1.23 -13.96 19.81
C VAL A 14 1.36 -15.05 20.88
N PRO A 15 0.29 -15.83 21.15
CA PRO A 15 0.34 -16.91 22.12
C PRO A 15 1.41 -17.95 21.81
N ALA A 16 2.03 -18.52 22.84
CA ALA A 16 3.07 -19.54 22.69
C ALA A 16 2.60 -20.76 21.89
N LEU A 17 1.30 -21.08 21.92
CA LEU A 17 0.68 -22.15 21.15
C LEU A 17 0.92 -22.00 19.64
N LEU A 18 0.81 -20.78 19.09
CA LEU A 18 1.06 -20.57 17.66
C LEU A 18 2.49 -20.91 17.26
N ARG A 19 3.47 -20.61 18.13
CA ARG A 19 4.87 -21.01 17.90
C ARG A 19 5.06 -22.52 17.93
N GLN A 20 4.35 -23.22 18.80
CA GLN A 20 4.41 -24.68 18.86
C GLN A 20 3.86 -25.31 17.57
N ILE A 21 2.71 -24.84 17.10
CA ILE A 21 2.08 -25.34 15.86
C ILE A 21 2.94 -25.00 14.64
N ALA A 22 3.50 -23.80 14.58
CA ALA A 22 4.39 -23.38 13.50
C ALA A 22 5.66 -24.24 13.41
N ARG A 23 6.19 -24.71 14.55
CA ARG A 23 7.33 -25.64 14.58
C ARG A 23 6.93 -27.07 14.23
N ASN A 24 5.74 -27.51 14.68
CA ASN A 24 5.21 -28.85 14.42
C ASN A 24 3.68 -28.85 14.56
N PRO A 25 2.90 -29.13 13.50
CA PRO A 25 3.29 -29.76 12.22
C PRO A 25 3.91 -28.82 11.18
N GLY A 26 3.94 -27.51 11.43
CA GLY A 26 4.25 -26.50 10.42
C GLY A 26 3.02 -25.67 10.07
N LEU A 27 3.22 -24.38 9.88
CA LEU A 27 2.21 -23.45 9.37
C LEU A 27 2.78 -22.69 8.18
N SER A 28 1.92 -22.31 7.24
CA SER A 28 2.31 -21.49 6.10
C SER A 28 1.23 -20.45 5.79
N ALA A 29 1.64 -19.27 5.35
CA ALA A 29 0.77 -18.24 4.84
C ALA A 29 1.45 -17.56 3.65
N ASP A 30 0.65 -17.13 2.66
CA ASP A 30 1.15 -16.37 1.50
C ASP A 30 2.23 -17.11 0.70
N GLY A 31 2.19 -18.45 0.70
CA GLY A 31 3.16 -19.29 0.00
C GLY A 31 4.49 -19.49 0.73
N VAL A 32 4.66 -18.93 1.93
CA VAL A 32 5.87 -19.09 2.76
C VAL A 32 5.57 -19.74 4.12
N PRO A 33 6.49 -20.55 4.66
CA PRO A 33 6.38 -21.05 6.03
C PRO A 33 6.32 -19.91 7.07
N LEU A 34 5.48 -20.07 8.07
CA LEU A 34 5.47 -19.21 9.25
C LEU A 34 6.52 -19.73 10.23
N CYS A 35 7.58 -18.95 10.42
CA CYS A 35 8.69 -19.27 11.31
C CYS A 35 8.75 -18.27 12.47
N ASP A 36 9.25 -18.72 13.61
CA ASP A 36 9.54 -17.84 14.76
C ASP A 36 10.96 -17.28 14.72
N ALA A 37 11.62 -17.40 13.57
CA ALA A 37 12.89 -16.78 13.22
C ALA A 37 12.70 -15.97 11.92
N PRO A 38 13.45 -14.88 11.74
CA PRO A 38 13.36 -14.06 10.53
C PRO A 38 13.96 -14.80 9.32
N TRP A 39 13.44 -14.48 8.14
CA TRP A 39 14.00 -14.93 6.87
C TRP A 39 15.23 -14.10 6.50
N GLN A 40 16.40 -14.74 6.48
CA GLN A 40 17.67 -14.12 6.09
C GLN A 40 17.87 -14.25 4.58
N ILE A 41 17.93 -13.13 3.85
CA ILE A 41 18.23 -13.16 2.41
C ILE A 41 19.73 -13.39 2.20
N GLY A 42 20.09 -14.56 1.67
CA GLY A 42 21.46 -14.97 1.37
C GLY A 42 21.82 -14.91 -0.11
N SER A 43 20.85 -14.81 -1.02
CA SER A 43 21.06 -14.84 -2.48
C SER A 43 20.12 -13.92 -3.27
N GLU A 44 20.48 -13.63 -4.53
CA GLU A 44 19.64 -12.88 -5.48
C GLU A 44 18.33 -13.61 -5.82
N ASP A 45 18.34 -14.94 -5.79
CA ASP A 45 17.14 -15.75 -6.02
C ASP A 45 16.14 -15.57 -4.86
N GLU A 46 16.61 -15.59 -3.62
CA GLU A 46 15.79 -15.33 -2.43
C GLU A 46 15.29 -13.87 -2.41
N LEU A 47 16.12 -12.92 -2.83
CA LEU A 47 15.70 -11.53 -2.99
C LEU A 47 14.57 -11.40 -4.03
N SER A 48 14.69 -12.10 -5.17
CA SER A 48 13.67 -12.15 -6.21
C SER A 48 12.36 -12.78 -5.70
N GLN A 49 12.46 -13.80 -4.85
CA GLN A 49 11.30 -14.40 -4.17
C GLN A 49 10.63 -13.41 -3.21
N LEU A 50 11.42 -12.66 -2.42
CA LEU A 50 10.89 -11.60 -1.56
C LEU A 50 10.17 -10.53 -2.39
N ILE A 51 10.78 -10.05 -3.48
CA ILE A 51 10.15 -9.07 -4.39
C ILE A 51 8.80 -9.60 -4.91
N GLY A 52 8.75 -10.86 -5.35
CA GLY A 52 7.52 -11.51 -5.79
C GLY A 52 6.46 -11.62 -4.69
N LEU A 53 6.86 -11.94 -3.46
CA LEU A 53 5.98 -11.98 -2.29
C LEU A 53 5.41 -10.60 -1.95
N LEU A 54 6.24 -9.55 -2.04
CA LEU A 54 5.82 -8.18 -1.74
C LEU A 54 4.69 -7.71 -2.67
N GLU A 55 4.79 -8.00 -3.97
CA GLU A 55 3.78 -7.65 -4.98
C GLU A 55 2.63 -8.66 -5.10
N ALA A 56 2.65 -9.77 -4.36
CA ALA A 56 1.65 -10.83 -4.48
C ALA A 56 0.23 -10.31 -4.11
N PRO A 57 -0.74 -10.26 -5.04
CA PRO A 57 -2.07 -9.70 -4.77
C PRO A 57 -2.87 -10.48 -3.73
N ALA A 58 -2.61 -11.79 -3.63
CA ALA A 58 -3.26 -12.69 -2.68
C ALA A 58 -2.60 -12.69 -1.29
N ARG A 59 -1.50 -11.95 -1.10
CA ARG A 59 -0.82 -11.86 0.20
C ARG A 59 -1.78 -11.28 1.25
N ARG A 60 -1.80 -11.88 2.43
CA ARG A 60 -2.70 -11.48 3.52
C ARG A 60 -1.95 -10.84 4.68
N LEU A 61 -0.71 -11.23 4.91
CA LEU A 61 0.09 -10.72 6.01
C LEU A 61 1.01 -9.57 5.57
N PRO A 62 1.20 -8.54 6.40
CA PRO A 62 2.29 -7.59 6.25
C PRO A 62 3.65 -8.29 6.18
N VAL A 63 4.59 -7.68 5.45
CA VAL A 63 6.00 -8.09 5.42
C VAL A 63 6.83 -6.97 6.03
N PHE A 64 7.52 -7.27 7.11
CA PHE A 64 8.49 -6.38 7.73
C PHE A 64 9.86 -6.72 7.16
N VAL A 65 10.48 -5.75 6.49
CA VAL A 65 11.84 -5.85 5.98
C VAL A 65 12.72 -4.98 6.85
N ALA A 66 13.73 -5.58 7.47
CA ALA A 66 14.81 -4.88 8.15
C ALA A 66 16.07 -4.98 7.30
N SER A 67 16.60 -3.84 6.89
CA SER A 67 17.82 -3.78 6.09
C SER A 67 19.06 -3.71 6.95
N GLY A 68 20.16 -4.29 6.46
CA GLY A 68 21.50 -4.00 6.97
C GLY A 68 21.98 -2.60 6.54
N ASP A 69 23.12 -2.17 7.06
CA ASP A 69 23.73 -0.88 6.74
C ASP A 69 25.19 -1.04 6.34
N GLU A 70 25.53 -0.69 5.08
CA GLU A 70 26.92 -0.71 4.56
C GLU A 70 27.90 0.14 5.38
N ARG A 71 27.38 1.08 6.18
CA ARG A 71 28.14 2.01 7.01
C ARG A 71 28.43 1.45 8.41
N ALA A 72 27.75 0.38 8.82
CA ALA A 72 27.89 -0.23 10.13
C ALA A 72 29.02 -1.28 10.14
N ASP A 73 29.50 -1.61 11.35
CA ASP A 73 30.54 -2.64 11.53
C ASP A 73 30.11 -4.03 11.06
N ASP A 74 28.81 -4.30 11.08
CA ASP A 74 28.18 -5.54 10.59
C ASP A 74 27.10 -5.20 9.54
N PRO A 75 27.47 -5.09 8.25
CA PRO A 75 26.55 -4.69 7.18
C PRO A 75 25.40 -5.64 6.89
N ASP A 76 25.47 -6.87 7.40
CA ASP A 76 24.43 -7.88 7.20
C ASP A 76 23.42 -7.87 8.34
N ARG A 77 23.76 -7.24 9.47
CA ARG A 77 22.94 -7.23 10.66
C ARG A 77 22.02 -6.00 10.72
N PRO A 78 20.70 -6.20 10.91
CA PRO A 78 19.77 -5.08 11.08
C PRO A 78 19.95 -4.40 12.45
N LEU A 79 19.55 -3.14 12.54
CA LEU A 79 19.66 -2.33 13.76
C LEU A 79 18.65 -2.72 14.87
N ILE A 80 17.65 -3.53 14.57
CA ILE A 80 16.60 -3.98 15.51
C ILE A 80 16.73 -5.47 15.87
N ASP A 81 16.10 -5.87 16.98
CA ASP A 81 15.95 -7.28 17.36
C ASP A 81 14.87 -7.97 16.51
N VAL A 82 15.27 -8.39 15.30
CA VAL A 82 14.41 -9.11 14.35
C VAL A 82 13.99 -10.49 14.84
N GLU A 83 14.78 -11.12 15.70
CA GLU A 83 14.47 -12.42 16.33
C GLU A 83 13.27 -12.28 17.26
N MET A 84 13.31 -11.28 18.15
CA MET A 84 12.17 -10.98 19.02
C MET A 84 10.94 -10.58 18.20
N LEU A 85 11.12 -9.75 17.16
CA LEU A 85 10.02 -9.34 16.29
C LEU A 85 9.35 -10.55 15.61
N ALA A 86 10.12 -11.46 15.00
CA ALA A 86 9.60 -12.67 14.36
C ALA A 86 8.84 -13.55 15.36
N ARG A 87 9.42 -13.80 16.54
CA ARG A 87 8.79 -14.61 17.60
C ARG A 87 7.47 -14.04 18.10
N THR A 88 7.37 -12.72 18.19
CA THR A 88 6.19 -12.04 18.76
C THR A 88 5.11 -11.74 17.73
N THR A 89 5.42 -11.84 16.43
CA THR A 89 4.50 -11.53 15.32
C THR A 89 4.22 -12.70 14.39
N ILE A 90 4.66 -13.92 14.71
CA ILE A 90 4.39 -15.12 13.89
C ILE A 90 2.88 -15.30 13.62
N GLY A 91 2.52 -15.40 12.34
CA GLY A 91 1.12 -15.49 11.89
C GLY A 91 0.38 -14.14 11.83
N LEU A 92 0.99 -13.05 12.27
CA LEU A 92 0.51 -11.68 12.08
C LEU A 92 1.32 -10.91 11.03
N ALA A 93 2.61 -11.23 10.85
CA ALA A 93 3.47 -10.67 9.83
C ALA A 93 4.59 -11.66 9.45
N HIS A 94 5.18 -11.46 8.26
CA HIS A 94 6.45 -12.08 7.89
C HIS A 94 7.60 -11.13 8.18
N VAL A 95 8.71 -11.62 8.72
CA VAL A 95 9.89 -10.80 9.04
C VAL A 95 11.07 -11.26 8.19
N PHE A 96 11.65 -10.33 7.43
CA PHE A 96 12.78 -10.55 6.54
C PHE A 96 13.94 -9.64 6.92
N VAL A 97 15.15 -10.18 6.81
CA VAL A 97 16.41 -9.45 6.90
C VAL A 97 17.01 -9.38 5.51
N VAL A 98 17.28 -8.16 5.05
CA VAL A 98 17.95 -7.91 3.77
C VAL A 98 19.33 -7.32 4.06
N PRO A 99 20.42 -8.11 3.93
CA PRO A 99 21.78 -7.61 4.06
C PRO A 99 22.06 -6.40 3.16
N ALA A 100 22.98 -5.51 3.58
CA ALA A 100 23.25 -4.26 2.86
C ALA A 100 23.52 -4.47 1.35
N ARG A 101 24.27 -5.51 1.00
CA ARG A 101 24.60 -5.87 -0.40
C ARG A 101 23.39 -6.14 -1.29
N PHE A 102 22.25 -6.55 -0.73
CA PHE A 102 21.04 -6.89 -1.48
C PHE A 102 20.00 -5.75 -1.48
N THR A 103 20.22 -4.66 -0.74
CA THR A 103 19.24 -3.55 -0.64
C THR A 103 19.02 -2.80 -1.95
N TYR A 104 20.02 -2.80 -2.85
CA TYR A 104 19.88 -2.21 -4.18
C TYR A 104 18.85 -2.94 -5.04
N GLY A 105 18.72 -4.26 -4.92
CA GLY A 105 17.72 -5.00 -5.69
C GLY A 105 16.28 -4.60 -5.36
N LEU A 106 15.99 -4.19 -4.11
CA LEU A 106 14.69 -3.60 -3.75
C LEU A 106 14.49 -2.22 -4.40
N SER A 107 15.55 -1.43 -4.49
CA SER A 107 15.52 -0.10 -5.13
C SER A 107 15.32 -0.23 -6.64
N ASP A 108 15.98 -1.20 -7.28
CA ASP A 108 15.82 -1.50 -8.70
C ASP A 108 14.42 -2.06 -8.99
N ALA A 109 13.85 -2.81 -8.04
CA ALA A 109 12.49 -3.34 -8.15
C ALA A 109 11.42 -2.25 -8.03
N PHE A 110 11.48 -1.39 -7.01
CA PHE A 110 10.36 -0.53 -6.61
C PHE A 110 10.64 0.98 -6.69
N GLY A 111 11.88 1.38 -6.97
CA GLY A 111 12.36 2.75 -6.85
C GLY A 111 12.74 3.11 -5.41
N LYS A 112 13.50 4.19 -5.25
CA LYS A 112 14.08 4.59 -3.96
C LYS A 112 13.04 4.89 -2.88
N LEU A 113 11.93 5.54 -3.24
CA LEU A 113 10.88 5.90 -2.28
C LEU A 113 10.17 4.70 -1.67
N ARG A 114 10.15 3.55 -2.35
CA ARG A 114 9.46 2.31 -1.92
C ARG A 114 10.44 1.25 -1.39
N SER A 115 11.73 1.55 -1.38
CA SER A 115 12.79 0.62 -0.94
C SER A 115 13.01 0.64 0.58
N CYS A 116 13.86 -0.26 1.06
CA CYS A 116 14.33 -0.39 2.45
C CYS A 116 15.86 -0.56 2.43
N TYR A 117 16.60 0.35 3.05
CA TYR A 117 18.05 0.47 2.91
C TYR A 117 18.69 1.18 4.12
N HIS A 118 20.02 1.11 4.25
CA HIS A 118 20.84 1.80 5.28
C HIS A 118 20.26 1.65 6.69
N GLY A 119 20.09 0.41 7.15
CA GLY A 119 19.62 0.13 8.51
C GLY A 119 18.14 0.45 8.74
N ALA A 120 17.39 0.83 7.70
CA ALA A 120 15.98 1.12 7.81
C ALA A 120 15.14 -0.15 8.03
N VAL A 121 13.93 0.06 8.55
CA VAL A 121 12.90 -0.97 8.68
C VAL A 121 11.63 -0.48 7.99
N ARG A 122 11.08 -1.30 7.08
CA ARG A 122 9.87 -0.98 6.31
C ARG A 122 8.79 -2.03 6.51
N ALA A 123 7.55 -1.58 6.65
CA ALA A 123 6.37 -2.43 6.64
C ALA A 123 5.66 -2.37 5.30
N TYR A 124 5.74 -3.45 4.52
CA TYR A 124 5.01 -3.63 3.27
C TYR A 124 3.65 -4.28 3.55
N LEU A 125 2.59 -3.48 3.43
CA LEU A 125 1.22 -3.95 3.64
C LEU A 125 0.71 -4.74 2.44
N PRO A 126 -0.25 -5.66 2.63
CA PRO A 126 -0.91 -6.33 1.51
C PRO A 126 -1.53 -5.34 0.52
N GLY A 127 -1.44 -5.66 -0.77
CA GLY A 127 -1.81 -4.76 -1.87
C GLY A 127 -0.68 -3.84 -2.33
N PHE A 128 0.52 -3.95 -1.74
CA PHE A 128 1.70 -3.26 -2.23
C PHE A 128 2.03 -3.67 -3.67
N ASP A 129 2.39 -2.69 -4.49
CA ASP A 129 3.00 -2.88 -5.80
C ASP A 129 4.03 -1.76 -6.07
N SER A 130 4.75 -1.85 -7.19
CA SER A 130 5.71 -0.83 -7.62
C SER A 130 5.17 0.61 -7.77
N ALA A 131 3.86 0.85 -7.76
CA ALA A 131 3.25 2.19 -7.80
C ALA A 131 2.46 2.56 -6.54
N ALA A 132 2.36 1.67 -5.56
CA ALA A 132 1.68 1.89 -4.30
C ALA A 132 2.26 3.12 -3.58
N ASP A 133 1.41 3.91 -2.92
CA ASP A 133 1.88 5.08 -2.19
C ASP A 133 2.94 4.66 -1.16
N PRO A 134 4.18 5.18 -1.24
CA PRO A 134 5.24 4.77 -0.32
C PRO A 134 4.90 5.04 1.15
N TYR A 135 3.99 5.97 1.44
CA TYR A 135 3.60 6.37 2.79
C TYR A 135 2.53 5.44 3.40
N ASP A 136 1.77 4.70 2.59
CA ASP A 136 0.89 3.62 3.05
C ASP A 136 1.69 2.41 3.56
N HIS A 137 3.00 2.41 3.33
CA HIS A 137 3.94 1.35 3.69
C HIS A 137 5.06 1.93 4.55
N PRO A 138 4.83 2.09 5.87
CA PRO A 138 5.68 2.89 6.74
C PRO A 138 7.16 2.48 6.68
N LEU A 139 8.02 3.49 6.53
CA LEU A 139 9.48 3.36 6.60
C LEU A 139 9.99 4.07 7.86
N ARG A 140 10.90 3.42 8.59
CA ARG A 140 11.69 4.01 9.67
C ARG A 140 13.14 4.00 9.22
N LEU A 141 13.73 5.18 9.02
CA LEU A 141 15.10 5.32 8.54
C LEU A 141 16.11 4.90 9.61
N GLY A 142 17.29 4.41 9.19
CA GLY A 142 18.34 3.91 10.09
C GLY A 142 18.68 4.86 11.23
N ASP A 143 18.86 6.16 10.95
CA ASP A 143 19.16 7.18 11.97
C ASP A 143 18.08 7.30 13.06
N LEU A 144 16.81 7.04 12.73
CA LEU A 144 15.71 7.03 13.69
C LEU A 144 15.65 5.69 14.44
N VAL A 145 15.88 4.59 13.72
CA VAL A 145 15.92 3.24 14.30
C VAL A 145 17.03 3.14 15.34
N GLN A 146 18.22 3.67 15.04
CA GLN A 146 19.39 3.62 15.92
C GLN A 146 19.17 4.36 17.25
N ARG A 147 18.33 5.40 17.28
CA ARG A 147 18.05 6.18 18.50
C ARG A 147 17.29 5.36 19.54
N ASP A 148 16.34 4.54 19.10
CA ASP A 148 15.55 3.67 19.98
C ASP A 148 15.06 2.41 19.24
N PRO A 149 15.94 1.41 19.07
CA PRO A 149 15.58 0.17 18.35
C PRO A 149 14.44 -0.60 19.03
N ALA A 150 14.36 -0.54 20.36
CA ALA A 150 13.36 -1.25 21.15
C ALA A 150 11.96 -0.66 20.92
N ALA A 151 11.84 0.67 20.89
CA ALA A 151 10.58 1.34 20.58
C ALA A 151 10.09 0.99 19.17
N ILE A 152 10.99 0.90 18.17
CA ILE A 152 10.59 0.48 16.81
C ILE A 152 10.03 -0.94 16.80
N VAL A 153 10.61 -1.87 17.56
CA VAL A 153 10.09 -3.24 17.62
C VAL A 153 8.73 -3.28 18.32
N ALA A 154 8.55 -2.54 19.42
CA ALA A 154 7.27 -2.40 20.10
C ALA A 154 6.20 -1.78 19.19
N GLU A 155 6.56 -0.75 18.40
CA GLU A 155 5.69 -0.13 17.41
C GLU A 155 5.24 -1.14 16.35
N LEU A 156 6.17 -1.91 15.76
CA LEU A 156 5.87 -2.91 14.74
C LEU A 156 4.97 -4.04 15.28
N ARG A 157 5.15 -4.45 16.54
CA ARG A 157 4.26 -5.41 17.21
C ARG A 157 2.83 -4.88 17.32
N ARG A 158 2.67 -3.66 17.81
CA ARG A 158 1.36 -2.99 17.90
C ARG A 158 0.74 -2.79 16.52
N PHE A 159 1.56 -2.45 15.53
CA PHE A 159 1.15 -2.29 14.15
C PHE A 159 0.62 -3.60 13.56
N ALA A 160 1.35 -4.72 13.68
CA ALA A 160 0.91 -6.04 13.22
C ALA A 160 -0.42 -6.46 13.85
N ALA A 161 -0.55 -6.27 15.16
CA ALA A 161 -1.79 -6.59 15.87
C ALA A 161 -2.98 -5.74 15.37
N LYS A 162 -2.79 -4.42 15.20
CA LYS A 162 -3.83 -3.53 14.64
C LYS A 162 -4.21 -3.91 13.21
N GLU A 163 -3.23 -4.20 12.36
CA GLU A 163 -3.47 -4.61 10.98
C GLU A 163 -4.22 -5.95 10.89
N SER A 164 -3.96 -6.90 11.80
CA SER A 164 -4.73 -8.14 11.86
C SER A 164 -6.22 -7.92 12.18
N LEU A 165 -6.53 -6.98 13.07
CA LEU A 165 -7.91 -6.66 13.46
C LEU A 165 -8.66 -5.93 12.34
N ARG A 166 -7.95 -5.10 11.56
CA ARG A 166 -8.52 -4.43 10.38
C ARG A 166 -8.94 -5.42 9.29
N ARG A 167 -8.23 -6.54 9.16
CA ARG A 167 -8.39 -7.48 8.05
C ARG A 167 -9.21 -8.72 8.41
N LEU A 168 -9.25 -9.11 9.68
CA LEU A 168 -10.01 -10.27 10.15
C LEU A 168 -11.30 -9.84 10.83
N HIS A 169 -12.41 -10.05 10.14
CA HIS A 169 -13.75 -9.84 10.70
C HIS A 169 -14.24 -11.09 11.47
N LEU A 170 -14.57 -10.92 12.75
CA LEU A 170 -15.29 -11.91 13.54
C LEU A 170 -16.64 -12.26 12.89
N GLY A 171 -17.04 -13.53 12.95
CA GLY A 171 -18.24 -14.07 12.30
C GLY A 171 -18.08 -14.37 10.81
N ARG A 172 -17.09 -13.76 10.12
CA ARG A 172 -16.81 -14.03 8.69
C ARG A 172 -15.52 -14.84 8.49
N HIS A 173 -14.44 -14.42 9.14
CA HIS A 173 -13.12 -15.03 9.02
C HIS A 173 -12.72 -15.79 10.29
N VAL A 174 -13.29 -15.42 11.43
CA VAL A 174 -13.07 -16.07 12.72
C VAL A 174 -14.42 -16.44 13.32
N LEU A 175 -14.62 -17.72 13.65
CA LEU A 175 -15.85 -18.16 14.31
C LEU A 175 -15.93 -17.53 15.70
N ALA A 176 -17.05 -16.86 15.99
CA ALA A 176 -17.31 -16.36 17.32
C ALA A 176 -17.55 -17.54 18.29
N PHE A 177 -16.92 -17.50 19.46
CA PHE A 177 -17.11 -18.55 20.47
C PHE A 177 -18.57 -18.71 20.88
N ALA A 178 -19.31 -17.60 20.94
CA ALA A 178 -20.75 -17.60 21.20
C ALA A 178 -21.51 -18.41 20.14
N SER A 179 -21.20 -18.25 18.84
CA SER A 179 -21.85 -19.00 17.77
C SER A 179 -21.60 -20.51 17.88
N LEU A 180 -20.36 -20.92 18.20
CA LEU A 180 -20.03 -22.32 18.45
C LEU A 180 -20.77 -22.87 19.68
N ARG A 181 -20.79 -22.12 20.77
CA ARG A 181 -21.49 -22.50 22.01
C ARG A 181 -23.00 -22.65 21.77
N SER A 182 -23.63 -21.68 21.11
CA SER A 182 -25.06 -21.71 20.80
C SER A 182 -25.42 -22.86 19.85
N ALA A 183 -24.58 -23.17 18.86
CA ALA A 183 -24.76 -24.33 18.00
C ALA A 183 -24.64 -25.65 18.80
N SER A 184 -23.66 -25.76 19.69
CA SER A 184 -23.46 -26.94 20.53
C SER A 184 -24.64 -27.15 21.50
N ILE A 185 -25.13 -26.08 22.13
CA ILE A 185 -26.31 -26.13 23.01
C ILE A 185 -27.57 -26.54 22.23
N LYS A 186 -27.77 -26.01 21.01
CA LYS A 186 -28.89 -26.42 20.15
C LYS A 186 -28.84 -27.90 19.83
N LEU A 187 -27.67 -28.43 19.45
CA LEU A 187 -27.49 -29.86 19.16
C LEU A 187 -27.79 -30.73 20.38
N GLU A 188 -27.34 -30.34 21.58
CA GLU A 188 -27.67 -31.03 22.83
C GLU A 188 -29.17 -31.00 23.16
N GLN A 189 -29.85 -29.90 22.85
CA GLN A 189 -31.29 -29.74 23.07
C GLN A 189 -32.12 -30.54 22.07
N GLU A 190 -31.76 -30.52 20.79
CA GLU A 190 -32.39 -31.34 19.74
C GLU A 190 -32.24 -32.84 20.05
N ALA A 191 -31.06 -33.25 20.55
CA ALA A 191 -30.85 -34.61 21.03
C ALA A 191 -31.78 -34.97 22.21
N LYS A 192 -31.97 -34.06 23.18
CA LYS A 192 -32.88 -34.28 24.33
C LYS A 192 -34.36 -34.27 23.92
N ALA A 193 -34.78 -33.42 22.99
CA ALA A 193 -36.15 -33.32 22.49
C ALA A 193 -36.62 -34.56 21.71
N SER A 194 -35.68 -35.34 21.15
CA SER A 194 -35.98 -36.65 20.55
C SER A 194 -36.40 -37.72 21.57
N THR A 195 -36.20 -37.45 22.86
CA THR A 195 -36.64 -38.27 24.00
C THR A 195 -37.92 -37.65 24.57
N ARG A 196 -38.97 -38.45 24.85
CA ARG A 196 -40.25 -37.96 25.42
C ARG A 196 -40.01 -37.17 26.72
N THR A 197 -39.90 -35.85 26.57
CA THR A 197 -39.72 -34.85 27.62
C THR A 197 -41.08 -34.25 27.96
N SER A 198 -41.30 -33.93 29.23
CA SER A 198 -42.59 -33.44 29.72
C SER A 198 -42.90 -32.02 29.24
N GLU A 199 -44.18 -31.64 29.17
CA GLU A 199 -44.60 -30.26 28.79
C GLU A 199 -43.99 -29.18 29.70
N ALA A 200 -43.76 -29.49 30.98
CA ALA A 200 -43.13 -28.60 31.94
C ALA A 200 -41.65 -28.32 31.58
N GLU A 201 -40.91 -29.34 31.16
CA GLU A 201 -39.52 -29.20 30.71
C GLU A 201 -39.41 -28.41 29.40
N GLN A 202 -40.38 -28.57 28.49
CA GLN A 202 -40.44 -27.79 27.25
C GLN A 202 -40.71 -26.30 27.54
N LEU A 203 -41.62 -25.98 28.46
CA LEU A 203 -41.91 -24.60 28.85
C LEU A 203 -40.71 -23.93 29.54
N GLU A 204 -40.00 -24.66 30.41
CA GLU A 204 -38.79 -24.15 31.06
C GLU A 204 -37.67 -23.90 30.04
N SER A 205 -37.47 -24.81 29.09
CA SER A 205 -36.51 -24.65 27.99
C SER A 205 -36.83 -23.43 27.12
N ALA A 206 -38.10 -23.24 26.76
CA ALA A 206 -38.53 -22.07 25.98
C ALA A 206 -38.32 -20.75 26.74
N ARG A 207 -38.58 -20.72 28.05
CA ARG A 207 -38.32 -19.53 28.89
C ARG A 207 -36.83 -19.19 28.94
N ARG A 208 -35.95 -20.19 29.14
CA ARG A 208 -34.49 -20.00 29.08
C ARG A 208 -34.04 -19.47 27.73
N GLN A 209 -34.64 -19.95 26.64
CA GLN A 209 -34.32 -19.47 25.29
C GLN A 209 -34.76 -18.02 25.08
N ILE A 210 -35.94 -17.63 25.58
CA ILE A 210 -36.40 -16.23 25.52
C ILE A 210 -35.47 -15.31 26.31
N GLU A 211 -35.03 -15.71 27.51
CA GLU A 211 -34.06 -14.94 28.30
C GLU A 211 -32.71 -14.83 27.60
N ALA A 212 -32.18 -15.93 27.05
CA ALA A 212 -30.93 -15.92 26.30
C ALA A 212 -31.00 -15.02 25.06
N LEU A 213 -32.10 -15.10 24.28
CA LEU A 213 -32.31 -14.26 23.11
C LEU A 213 -32.46 -12.77 23.48
N ARG A 214 -33.12 -12.46 24.60
CA ARG A 214 -33.22 -11.08 25.10
C ARG A 214 -31.85 -10.51 25.46
N ALA A 215 -31.02 -11.29 26.17
CA ALA A 215 -29.65 -10.89 26.49
C ALA A 215 -28.80 -10.70 25.23
N GLU A 216 -28.93 -11.58 24.23
CA GLU A 216 -28.23 -11.44 22.94
C GLU A 216 -28.67 -10.18 22.18
N VAL A 217 -29.97 -9.84 22.18
CA VAL A 217 -30.47 -8.61 21.57
C VAL A 217 -29.90 -7.37 22.27
N GLU A 218 -29.86 -7.36 23.60
CA GLU A 218 -29.30 -6.25 24.38
C GLU A 218 -27.80 -6.08 24.13
N GLU A 219 -27.03 -7.17 24.10
CA GLU A 219 -25.60 -7.18 23.76
C GLU A 219 -25.37 -6.62 22.34
N LYS A 220 -26.13 -7.09 21.35
CA LYS A 220 -26.02 -6.61 19.96
C LYS A 220 -26.41 -5.14 19.81
N GLN A 221 -27.40 -4.66 20.57
CA GLN A 221 -27.77 -3.25 20.59
C GLN A 221 -26.65 -2.38 21.19
N ALA A 222 -26.04 -2.83 22.29
CA ALA A 222 -24.90 -2.13 22.89
C ALA A 222 -23.68 -2.10 21.95
N GLU A 223 -23.36 -3.21 21.28
CA GLU A 223 -22.33 -3.26 20.24
C GLU A 223 -22.63 -2.29 19.10
N ALA A 224 -23.87 -2.26 18.60
CA ALA A 224 -24.28 -1.37 17.52
C ALA A 224 -24.15 0.11 17.91
N GLU A 225 -24.53 0.48 19.13
CA GLU A 225 -24.37 1.85 19.63
C GLU A 225 -22.89 2.24 19.76
N GLN A 226 -22.03 1.32 20.24
CA GLN A 226 -20.59 1.55 20.30
C GLN A 226 -19.98 1.71 18.89
N HIS A 227 -20.34 0.84 17.95
CA HIS A 227 -19.90 0.94 16.57
C HIS A 227 -20.35 2.25 15.91
N PHE A 228 -21.58 2.69 16.19
CA PHE A 228 -22.08 3.97 15.69
C PHE A 228 -21.27 5.16 16.23
N LYS A 229 -20.95 5.18 17.54
CA LYS A 229 -20.11 6.22 18.14
C LYS A 229 -18.70 6.23 17.55
N LEU A 230 -18.07 5.07 17.40
CA LEU A 230 -16.75 4.95 16.77
C LEU A 230 -16.78 5.42 15.31
N ALA A 231 -17.82 5.07 14.55
CA ALA A 231 -17.97 5.53 13.17
C ALA A 231 -18.10 7.06 13.09
N GLN A 232 -18.86 7.68 14.00
CA GLN A 232 -18.96 9.14 14.08
C GLN A 232 -17.62 9.80 14.43
N GLU A 233 -16.87 9.25 15.38
CA GLU A 233 -15.54 9.77 15.72
C GLU A 233 -14.55 9.68 14.55
N GLU A 234 -14.54 8.56 13.82
CA GLU A 234 -13.68 8.40 12.64
C GLU A 234 -14.12 9.33 11.50
N GLU A 235 -15.43 9.55 11.30
CA GLU A 235 -15.95 10.50 10.32
C GLU A 235 -15.51 11.94 10.65
N GLU A 236 -15.60 12.36 11.91
CA GLU A 236 -15.13 13.69 12.33
C GLU A 236 -13.62 13.84 12.16
N ARG A 237 -12.82 12.80 12.48
CA ARG A 237 -11.38 12.81 12.21
C ARG A 237 -11.08 12.91 10.71
N ALA A 238 -11.83 12.20 9.87
CA ALA A 238 -11.69 12.26 8.43
C ALA A 238 -12.01 13.68 7.91
N LYS A 239 -13.10 14.31 8.37
CA LYS A 239 -13.45 15.70 8.02
C LYS A 239 -12.35 16.69 8.41
N VAL A 240 -11.78 16.54 9.62
CA VAL A 240 -10.66 17.39 10.07
C VAL A 240 -9.44 17.20 9.18
N ALA A 241 -9.07 15.96 8.85
CA ALA A 241 -7.94 15.67 7.97
C ALA A 241 -8.15 16.21 6.55
N GLU A 242 -9.35 16.05 5.98
CA GLU A 242 -9.73 16.60 4.68
C GLU A 242 -9.66 18.13 4.65
N THR A 243 -10.15 18.77 5.72
CA THR A 243 -10.08 20.23 5.87
C THR A 243 -8.64 20.72 5.94
N GLN A 244 -7.79 20.05 6.73
CA GLN A 244 -6.36 20.36 6.81
C GLN A 244 -5.67 20.17 5.45
N LEU A 245 -5.97 19.09 4.74
CA LEU A 245 -5.44 18.81 3.40
C LEU A 245 -5.85 19.92 2.41
N HIS A 246 -7.11 20.36 2.46
CA HIS A 246 -7.59 21.47 1.65
C HIS A 246 -6.82 22.77 1.96
N HIS A 247 -6.68 23.14 3.23
CA HIS A 247 -5.92 24.33 3.64
C HIS A 247 -4.45 24.26 3.22
N ALA A 248 -3.80 23.10 3.38
CA ALA A 248 -2.42 22.89 2.95
C ALA A 248 -2.27 23.06 1.43
N ARG A 249 -3.20 22.51 0.65
CA ARG A 249 -3.22 22.63 -0.82
C ARG A 249 -3.39 24.09 -1.27
N GLU A 250 -4.34 24.81 -0.70
CA GLU A 250 -4.53 26.24 -1.02
C GLU A 250 -3.32 27.07 -0.63
N ARG A 251 -2.69 26.76 0.51
CA ARG A 251 -1.45 27.43 0.93
C ARG A 251 -0.31 27.19 -0.05
N ILE A 252 -0.11 25.95 -0.49
CA ILE A 252 0.91 25.60 -1.51
C ILE A 252 0.64 26.37 -2.80
N ARG A 253 -0.61 26.39 -3.28
CA ARG A 253 -0.98 27.14 -4.50
C ARG A 253 -0.68 28.63 -4.37
N GLN A 254 -1.00 29.24 -3.23
CA GLN A 254 -0.69 30.64 -2.97
C GLN A 254 0.82 30.91 -2.98
N LEU A 255 1.62 30.02 -2.37
CA LEU A 255 3.07 30.13 -2.36
C LEU A 255 3.66 29.99 -3.77
N GLU A 256 3.21 29.00 -4.54
CA GLU A 256 3.62 28.80 -5.93
C GLU A 256 3.29 30.03 -6.79
N ALA A 257 2.09 30.61 -6.64
CA ALA A 257 1.71 31.84 -7.34
C ALA A 257 2.57 33.04 -6.93
N GLN A 258 2.97 33.14 -5.66
CA GLN A 258 3.89 34.19 -5.19
C GLN A 258 5.29 34.03 -5.79
N LEU A 259 5.82 32.81 -5.87
CA LEU A 259 7.10 32.51 -6.52
C LEU A 259 7.04 32.87 -8.01
N ALA A 260 5.97 32.47 -8.71
CA ALA A 260 5.76 32.79 -10.11
C ALA A 260 5.71 34.31 -10.37
N ARG A 261 5.04 35.09 -9.51
CA ARG A 261 5.00 36.57 -9.59
C ARG A 261 6.38 37.22 -9.41
N ARG A 262 7.29 36.57 -8.68
CA ARG A 262 8.69 36.99 -8.55
C ARG A 262 9.56 36.57 -9.74
N GLY A 263 8.96 36.01 -10.79
CA GLY A 263 9.66 35.50 -11.96
C GLY A 263 10.37 34.18 -11.73
N GLN A 264 10.22 33.55 -10.56
CA GLN A 264 10.82 32.25 -10.29
C GLN A 264 9.97 31.15 -10.90
N LYS A 265 10.60 30.31 -11.71
CA LYS A 265 10.01 29.09 -12.24
C LYS A 265 10.62 27.91 -11.50
N PRO A 266 9.88 27.22 -10.62
CA PRO A 266 10.42 26.19 -9.73
C PRO A 266 11.19 25.07 -10.45
N ASP A 267 10.86 24.80 -11.72
CA ASP A 267 11.47 23.73 -12.50
C ASP A 267 12.43 24.23 -13.62
N GLU A 268 12.83 25.50 -13.63
CA GLU A 268 13.69 26.05 -14.71
C GLU A 268 15.08 25.41 -14.73
N ASP A 269 15.63 25.07 -13.56
CA ASP A 269 16.95 24.44 -13.41
C ASP A 269 16.89 22.91 -13.30
N VAL A 270 15.69 22.31 -13.40
CA VAL A 270 15.52 20.87 -13.28
C VAL A 270 16.16 20.18 -14.48
N GLN A 271 17.24 19.44 -14.21
CA GLN A 271 17.90 18.63 -15.22
C GLN A 271 17.14 17.32 -15.46
N PRO A 272 16.82 16.99 -16.72
CA PRO A 272 16.32 15.67 -17.08
C PRO A 272 17.33 14.56 -16.74
N PRO A 273 16.87 13.35 -16.40
CA PRO A 273 17.75 12.20 -16.23
C PRO A 273 18.47 11.86 -17.55
N ALA A 274 19.66 11.27 -17.41
CA ALA A 274 20.50 10.85 -18.53
C ALA A 274 20.21 9.40 -18.97
N ALA A 275 19.60 8.60 -18.09
CA ALA A 275 19.29 7.19 -18.33
C ALA A 275 17.85 6.82 -17.94
N TRP A 276 17.32 5.77 -18.58
CA TRP A 276 15.97 5.25 -18.28
C TRP A 276 15.83 4.70 -16.87
N SER A 277 16.89 4.10 -16.32
CA SER A 277 16.93 3.59 -14.94
C SER A 277 16.66 4.68 -13.89
N GLU A 278 16.97 5.93 -14.21
CA GLU A 278 16.79 7.06 -13.29
C GLU A 278 15.42 7.73 -13.43
N LEU A 279 14.69 7.49 -14.53
CA LEU A 279 13.51 8.27 -14.87
C LEU A 279 12.38 8.12 -13.86
N ALA A 280 12.13 6.91 -13.38
CA ALA A 280 11.06 6.65 -12.41
C ALA A 280 11.32 7.37 -11.08
N ASP A 281 12.54 7.26 -10.55
CA ASP A 281 12.97 7.95 -9.33
C ASP A 281 12.96 9.48 -9.51
N TRP A 282 13.35 9.97 -10.70
CA TRP A 282 13.30 11.38 -11.02
C TRP A 282 11.85 11.89 -11.02
N CYS A 283 10.90 11.16 -11.60
CA CYS A 283 9.47 11.51 -11.52
C CYS A 283 8.98 11.55 -10.08
N ASP A 284 9.31 10.51 -9.31
CA ASP A 284 8.89 10.35 -7.92
C ASP A 284 9.41 11.47 -7.00
N ARG A 285 10.59 12.03 -7.29
CA ARG A 285 11.19 13.11 -6.49
C ARG A 285 10.82 14.50 -7.00
N THR A 286 10.89 14.71 -8.31
CA THR A 286 10.78 16.04 -8.92
C THR A 286 9.34 16.40 -9.27
N LEU A 287 8.53 15.43 -9.64
CA LEU A 287 7.14 15.64 -10.07
C LEU A 287 6.11 15.22 -9.01
N ILE A 288 6.57 14.96 -7.79
CA ILE A 288 5.74 14.59 -6.64
C ILE A 288 4.56 15.57 -6.47
N GLY A 289 3.38 15.03 -6.21
CA GLY A 289 2.16 15.83 -6.06
C GLY A 289 1.55 16.33 -7.38
N ARG A 290 2.23 16.19 -8.52
CA ARG A 290 1.79 16.70 -9.84
C ARG A 290 1.62 15.59 -10.88
N LEU A 291 2.54 14.62 -10.90
CA LEU A 291 2.52 13.49 -11.82
C LEU A 291 2.96 12.22 -11.10
N VAL A 292 2.27 11.11 -11.37
CA VAL A 292 2.60 9.78 -10.86
C VAL A 292 2.61 8.75 -11.97
N LEU A 293 3.47 7.75 -11.84
CA LEU A 293 3.59 6.64 -12.78
C LEU A 293 2.79 5.43 -12.28
N ALA A 294 1.87 4.93 -13.10
CA ALA A 294 1.17 3.67 -12.85
C ALA A 294 2.12 2.46 -12.98
N PRO A 295 1.74 1.28 -12.45
CA PRO A 295 2.60 0.09 -12.50
C PRO A 295 3.03 -0.30 -13.92
N ALA A 296 2.14 -0.18 -14.91
CA ALA A 296 2.45 -0.49 -16.30
C ALA A 296 3.51 0.47 -16.89
N ALA A 297 3.36 1.78 -16.68
CA ALA A 297 4.35 2.78 -17.05
C ALA A 297 5.73 2.51 -16.42
N ARG A 298 5.79 2.14 -15.13
CA ARG A 298 7.05 1.78 -14.45
C ARG A 298 7.72 0.57 -15.09
N ARG A 299 6.95 -0.47 -15.41
CA ARG A 299 7.47 -1.66 -16.12
C ARG A 299 7.94 -1.32 -17.52
N GLY A 300 7.24 -0.43 -18.22
CA GLY A 300 7.61 0.04 -19.56
C GLY A 300 8.92 0.83 -19.56
N ILE A 301 9.14 1.68 -18.55
CA ILE A 301 10.41 2.41 -18.34
C ILE A 301 11.60 1.47 -18.22
N LYS A 302 11.48 0.36 -17.48
CA LYS A 302 12.58 -0.61 -17.31
C LYS A 302 12.98 -1.32 -18.61
N LYS A 303 12.08 -1.40 -19.57
CA LYS A 303 12.28 -2.07 -20.87
C LYS A 303 12.38 -1.06 -22.03
N ALA A 304 12.58 0.21 -21.71
CA ALA A 304 12.54 1.28 -22.69
C ALA A 304 13.74 1.21 -23.63
N GLU A 305 13.47 1.23 -24.93
CA GLU A 305 14.47 1.28 -26.00
C GLU A 305 14.60 2.68 -26.61
N PHE A 306 13.64 3.58 -26.36
CA PHE A 306 13.60 4.91 -26.96
C PHE A 306 14.87 5.71 -26.63
N GLU A 307 15.59 6.17 -27.65
CA GLU A 307 16.96 6.69 -27.51
C GLU A 307 17.03 8.01 -26.72
N ALA A 308 15.98 8.84 -26.76
CA ALA A 308 16.00 10.19 -26.21
C ALA A 308 15.27 10.31 -24.86
N VAL A 309 15.80 9.69 -23.80
CA VAL A 309 15.21 9.73 -22.45
C VAL A 309 14.96 11.15 -21.94
N SER A 310 15.88 12.09 -22.18
CA SER A 310 15.71 13.49 -21.77
C SER A 310 14.53 14.17 -22.47
N LEU A 311 14.18 13.74 -23.69
CA LEU A 311 12.97 14.21 -24.37
C LEU A 311 11.70 13.66 -23.70
N ALA A 312 11.69 12.38 -23.33
CA ALA A 312 10.58 11.79 -22.58
C ALA A 312 10.39 12.49 -21.22
N ALA A 313 11.47 12.77 -20.49
CA ALA A 313 11.43 13.52 -19.25
C ALA A 313 10.88 14.95 -19.42
N ARG A 314 11.29 15.68 -20.48
CA ARG A 314 10.70 17.00 -20.81
C ARG A 314 9.21 16.92 -21.11
N CYS A 315 8.76 15.85 -21.76
CA CYS A 315 7.34 15.60 -22.03
C CYS A 315 6.55 15.39 -20.73
N LEU A 316 7.11 14.65 -19.77
CA LEU A 316 6.54 14.48 -18.43
C LEU A 316 6.56 15.78 -17.62
N LEU A 317 7.62 16.57 -17.71
CA LEU A 317 7.69 17.89 -17.06
C LEU A 317 6.62 18.84 -17.60
N TRP A 318 6.38 18.83 -18.92
CA TRP A 318 5.28 19.58 -19.54
C TRP A 318 3.92 19.10 -19.01
N ARG A 319 3.72 17.78 -18.79
CA ARG A 319 2.50 17.25 -18.18
C ARG A 319 2.30 17.79 -16.76
N ALA A 320 3.33 17.65 -15.92
CA ALA A 320 3.28 18.05 -14.53
C ALA A 320 3.05 19.56 -14.35
N ASN A 321 3.46 20.37 -15.34
CA ASN A 321 3.31 21.81 -15.36
C ASN A 321 2.16 22.27 -16.26
N GLU A 322 2.46 22.58 -17.52
CA GLU A 322 1.54 23.25 -18.44
C GLU A 322 0.20 22.51 -18.58
N CYS A 323 0.24 21.18 -18.74
CA CYS A 323 -0.99 20.38 -18.85
C CYS A 323 -1.86 20.49 -17.60
N ARG A 324 -1.25 20.25 -16.45
CA ARG A 324 -1.90 20.24 -15.14
C ARG A 324 -2.44 21.62 -14.79
N ASN A 325 -1.64 22.67 -14.99
CA ASN A 325 -2.04 24.05 -14.71
C ASN A 325 -3.22 24.48 -15.57
N ARG A 326 -3.25 24.08 -16.85
CA ARG A 326 -4.41 24.30 -17.71
C ARG A 326 -5.66 23.56 -17.23
N ARG A 327 -5.53 22.31 -16.79
CA ARG A 327 -6.66 21.55 -16.20
C ARG A 327 -7.21 22.23 -14.94
N LEU A 328 -6.33 22.69 -14.04
CA LEU A 328 -6.72 23.35 -12.80
C LEU A 328 -7.35 24.72 -13.01
N ASN A 329 -6.83 25.50 -13.97
CA ASN A 329 -7.23 26.90 -14.16
C ASN A 329 -8.24 27.10 -15.31
N GLY A 330 -8.77 26.02 -15.89
CA GLY A 330 -9.70 26.09 -17.04
C GLY A 330 -9.07 26.58 -18.34
N GLY A 331 -7.76 26.38 -18.53
CA GLY A 331 -6.98 26.92 -19.64
C GLY A 331 -7.11 26.13 -20.94
N GLY A 332 -7.98 26.58 -21.85
CA GLY A 332 -7.96 26.28 -23.29
C GLY A 332 -7.96 24.79 -23.72
N SER A 333 -7.94 24.56 -25.04
CA SER A 333 -7.85 23.19 -25.56
C SER A 333 -6.45 22.63 -25.33
N LEU A 334 -6.38 21.39 -24.86
CA LEU A 334 -5.15 20.63 -24.81
C LEU A 334 -4.96 19.74 -26.06
N ALA A 335 -5.88 19.77 -27.03
CA ALA A 335 -5.80 18.92 -28.22
C ALA A 335 -4.72 19.41 -29.19
N ASN A 336 -3.91 18.48 -29.70
CA ASN A 336 -2.86 18.69 -30.69
C ASN A 336 -1.86 19.79 -30.33
N VAL A 337 -1.49 19.89 -29.05
CA VAL A 337 -0.55 20.91 -28.56
C VAL A 337 0.89 20.44 -28.82
N PRO A 338 1.70 21.19 -29.60
CA PRO A 338 3.10 20.85 -29.81
C PRO A 338 3.89 21.05 -28.51
N ILE A 339 4.73 20.06 -28.17
CA ILE A 339 5.57 20.09 -26.96
C ILE A 339 7.04 20.31 -27.35
N ALA A 340 7.48 19.61 -28.39
CA ALA A 340 8.82 19.71 -28.95
C ALA A 340 8.76 19.46 -30.46
N ARG A 341 9.89 19.61 -31.16
CA ARG A 341 9.95 19.33 -32.60
C ARG A 341 9.53 17.88 -32.86
N GLY A 342 8.41 17.72 -33.58
CA GLY A 342 7.88 16.41 -33.92
C GLY A 342 7.20 15.67 -32.77
N ILE A 343 6.99 16.28 -31.61
CA ILE A 343 6.27 15.70 -30.47
C ILE A 343 5.08 16.58 -30.13
N GLU A 344 3.91 15.96 -30.01
CA GLU A 344 2.69 16.67 -29.66
C GLU A 344 1.83 15.88 -28.68
N ASN A 345 0.94 16.61 -28.04
CA ASN A 345 -0.09 16.08 -27.20
C ASN A 345 -1.41 15.97 -27.94
N ALA A 346 -2.01 14.80 -27.98
CA ALA A 346 -3.24 14.55 -28.71
C ALA A 346 -4.26 13.75 -27.86
N PRO A 347 -5.56 13.83 -28.17
CA PRO A 347 -6.52 12.85 -27.68
C PRO A 347 -6.19 11.46 -28.23
N CYS A 348 -6.43 10.41 -27.44
CA CYS A 348 -6.22 9.02 -27.86
C CYS A 348 -7.23 8.58 -28.94
N GLY A 349 -8.46 9.10 -28.90
CA GLY A 349 -9.52 8.66 -29.80
C GLY A 349 -9.88 7.19 -29.55
N GLU A 350 -9.82 6.37 -30.59
CA GLU A 350 -10.08 4.92 -30.51
C GLU A 350 -9.07 4.15 -29.65
N ASP A 351 -7.87 4.71 -29.44
CA ASP A 351 -6.84 4.10 -28.59
C ASP A 351 -7.08 4.34 -27.08
N THR A 352 -8.21 4.95 -26.71
CA THR A 352 -8.56 5.21 -25.30
C THR A 352 -8.78 3.90 -24.55
N PHE A 353 -8.24 3.79 -23.34
CA PHE A 353 -8.39 2.59 -22.54
C PHE A 353 -8.52 2.87 -21.05
N LYS A 354 -9.13 1.93 -20.33
CA LYS A 354 -9.27 1.98 -18.88
C LYS A 354 -8.16 1.17 -18.21
N PHE A 355 -7.69 1.65 -17.07
CA PHE A 355 -6.71 0.97 -16.23
C PHE A 355 -7.04 1.18 -14.76
N GLU A 356 -6.56 0.28 -13.91
CA GLU A 356 -6.68 0.41 -12.46
C GLU A 356 -5.44 1.09 -11.89
N PHE A 357 -5.66 2.04 -10.99
CA PHE A 357 -4.62 2.75 -10.26
C PHE A 357 -5.10 3.05 -8.85
N GLN A 358 -4.38 2.53 -7.84
CA GLN A 358 -4.69 2.72 -6.42
C GLN A 358 -6.16 2.41 -6.09
N GLY A 359 -6.65 1.24 -6.53
CA GLY A 359 -8.02 0.78 -6.30
C GLY A 359 -9.11 1.51 -7.09
N ARG A 360 -8.75 2.42 -7.99
CA ARG A 360 -9.69 3.23 -8.79
C ARG A 360 -9.51 2.94 -10.27
N ARG A 361 -10.61 2.99 -11.03
CA ARG A 361 -10.59 2.81 -12.48
C ARG A 361 -10.49 4.16 -13.17
N LEU A 362 -9.36 4.43 -13.81
CA LEU A 362 -9.09 5.63 -14.59
C LEU A 362 -9.16 5.33 -16.09
N GLU A 363 -9.33 6.38 -16.91
CA GLU A 363 -9.35 6.28 -18.37
C GLU A 363 -8.22 7.12 -18.96
N ALA A 364 -7.32 6.46 -19.70
CA ALA A 364 -6.24 7.11 -20.43
C ALA A 364 -6.78 7.63 -21.77
N ASP A 365 -7.29 8.86 -21.75
CA ASP A 365 -7.95 9.52 -22.89
C ASP A 365 -7.00 10.36 -23.74
N ARG A 366 -5.75 10.52 -23.30
CA ARG A 366 -4.76 11.40 -23.96
C ARG A 366 -3.39 10.79 -24.01
N HIS A 367 -2.61 11.22 -25.00
CA HIS A 367 -1.22 10.81 -25.12
C HIS A 367 -0.30 11.91 -25.61
N ILE A 368 0.99 11.74 -25.32
CA ILE A 368 2.06 12.40 -26.05
C ILE A 368 2.57 11.42 -27.10
N LYS A 369 2.73 11.87 -28.34
CA LYS A 369 3.23 11.03 -29.43
C LYS A 369 4.17 11.79 -30.37
N ASN A 370 4.98 11.04 -31.11
CA ASN A 370 5.64 11.55 -32.30
C ASN A 370 4.61 11.93 -33.38
N ARG A 371 4.94 12.94 -34.19
CA ARG A 371 4.26 13.19 -35.46
C ARG A 371 4.66 12.11 -36.46
N GLY A 372 3.71 11.25 -36.80
CA GLY A 372 3.91 10.08 -37.68
C GLY A 372 3.59 8.77 -36.97
N ASN A 373 3.40 7.69 -37.74
CA ASN A 373 3.06 6.37 -37.22
C ASN A 373 4.29 5.45 -37.14
N THR A 374 5.32 5.90 -36.41
CA THR A 374 6.54 5.12 -36.21
C THR A 374 6.30 4.07 -35.12
N ARG A 375 6.50 2.80 -35.44
CA ARG A 375 6.45 1.67 -34.48
C ARG A 375 7.82 1.15 -34.06
N ASP A 376 8.89 1.73 -34.60
CA ASP A 376 10.27 1.45 -34.21
C ASP A 376 10.50 1.84 -32.74
N PRO A 377 10.78 0.89 -31.83
CA PRO A 377 10.96 1.15 -30.39
C PRO A 377 12.03 2.20 -30.07
N LEU A 378 13.07 2.34 -30.90
CA LEU A 378 14.15 3.31 -30.70
C LEU A 378 13.68 4.76 -30.90
N ARG A 379 12.65 4.96 -31.73
CA ARG A 379 12.19 6.28 -32.19
C ARG A 379 10.74 6.59 -31.83
N CYS A 380 9.96 5.60 -31.43
CA CYS A 380 8.57 5.73 -31.03
C CYS A 380 8.51 6.19 -29.56
N LEU A 381 8.07 7.42 -29.33
CA LEU A 381 7.63 7.89 -28.03
C LEU A 381 6.11 7.92 -28.00
N ARG A 382 5.53 7.19 -27.06
CA ARG A 382 4.12 7.27 -26.69
C ARG A 382 3.98 7.27 -25.17
N ILE A 383 3.27 8.24 -24.64
CA ILE A 383 3.01 8.39 -23.20
C ILE A 383 1.50 8.56 -23.04
N ASP A 384 0.80 7.46 -22.74
CA ASP A 384 -0.64 7.47 -22.49
C ASP A 384 -0.89 7.82 -21.03
N TYR A 385 -1.83 8.75 -20.75
CA TYR A 385 -2.05 9.26 -19.40
C TYR A 385 -3.50 9.68 -19.16
N ALA A 386 -3.86 9.77 -17.89
CA ALA A 386 -5.17 10.23 -17.40
C ALA A 386 -5.01 11.42 -16.44
N TRP A 387 -6.09 12.16 -16.26
CA TRP A 387 -6.23 13.14 -15.19
C TRP A 387 -6.99 12.51 -14.03
N ASP A 388 -6.45 12.58 -12.82
CA ASP A 388 -7.12 12.15 -11.61
C ASP A 388 -7.77 13.34 -10.90
N GLU A 389 -9.10 13.42 -10.96
CA GLU A 389 -9.88 14.50 -10.35
C GLU A 389 -9.76 14.55 -8.82
N LEU A 390 -9.52 13.42 -8.13
CA LEU A 390 -9.48 13.41 -6.66
C LEU A 390 -8.15 13.95 -6.12
N THR A 391 -7.05 13.60 -6.78
CA THR A 391 -5.70 14.00 -6.35
C THR A 391 -5.18 15.23 -7.11
N HIS A 392 -5.86 15.63 -8.19
CA HIS A 392 -5.42 16.65 -9.14
C HIS A 392 -4.02 16.34 -9.70
N GLN A 393 -3.77 15.08 -10.04
CA GLN A 393 -2.50 14.62 -10.59
C GLN A 393 -2.67 14.09 -12.01
N ILE A 394 -1.58 14.14 -12.78
CA ILE A 394 -1.46 13.40 -14.03
C ILE A 394 -1.00 11.97 -13.68
N VAL A 395 -1.77 10.97 -14.10
CA VAL A 395 -1.42 9.56 -13.92
C VAL A 395 -0.96 9.02 -15.27
N VAL A 396 0.33 8.71 -15.40
CA VAL A 396 0.87 8.09 -16.60
C VAL A 396 0.53 6.61 -16.58
N ALA A 397 -0.31 6.18 -17.51
CA ALA A 397 -0.83 4.83 -17.58
C ALA A 397 0.18 3.88 -18.22
N ASP A 398 0.78 4.28 -19.35
CA ASP A 398 1.75 3.48 -20.10
C ASP A 398 2.75 4.37 -20.85
N MET A 399 4.00 3.93 -20.93
CA MET A 399 5.10 4.61 -21.62
C MET A 399 6.33 3.70 -21.72
N PRO A 400 7.31 3.95 -22.61
CA PRO A 400 7.40 5.05 -23.57
C PRO A 400 7.03 4.69 -25.01
N GLY A 401 6.33 3.58 -25.25
CA GLY A 401 5.98 3.14 -26.61
C GLY A 401 4.51 2.74 -26.73
N HIS A 402 4.14 2.19 -27.88
CA HIS A 402 2.82 1.59 -28.05
C HIS A 402 2.58 0.46 -27.04
N ARG A 403 1.39 0.46 -26.47
CA ARG A 403 0.91 -0.64 -25.64
C ARG A 403 0.92 -1.93 -26.46
N ARG A 404 1.55 -2.97 -25.93
CA ARG A 404 1.45 -4.32 -26.48
C ARG A 404 0.14 -4.94 -25.98
N THR A 405 -0.95 -4.76 -26.72
CA THR A 405 -2.16 -5.55 -26.48
C THR A 405 -1.88 -6.98 -26.91
N GLY A 406 -1.98 -7.92 -25.98
CA GLY A 406 -1.72 -9.34 -26.25
C GLY A 406 -2.73 -9.92 -27.23
N ALA A 407 -2.43 -9.79 -28.52
CA ALA A 407 -2.88 -10.67 -29.58
C ALA A 407 -1.60 -11.15 -30.28
N SER A 408 -1.02 -12.21 -29.74
CA SER A 408 0.07 -12.99 -30.34
C SER A 408 -0.11 -14.43 -29.90
#